data_AF-A0A2V8T895-F1
#
_entry.id   AF-A0A2V8T895-F1
#
_cell.length_a   1.000
_cell.length_b   1.000
_cell.length_c   1.000
_cell.angle_alpha   90.00
_cell.angle_beta   90.00
_cell.angle_gamma   90.00
#
_symmetry.space_group_name_H-M   'P 1'
#
loop_
_entity.id
_entity.type
_entity.pdbx_description
1 polymer ?
#
loop_
_entity_poly.entity_id
_entity_poly.type
_entity_poly.pdbx_seq_one_letter_code
_entity_poly.pdbx_strand_id
1 'polypeptide(L)'
;MSEDEPKSAYEIAMEKLRIKDIEEGKEPATVTAEQKEKIAEIRQECEAKVAELEIMHRSRMMQALRQGDPEEALEKIDESYRRDRQKLEEEKESRIAKVRRGEKA
;
A
#
# COMPACT_ATOMS: atom_id res chain seq x y z
N MET A 1 -14.75 -33.62 -22.76
CA MET A 1 -14.16 -32.43 -23.41
C MET A 1 -12.69 -32.45 -23.04
N SER A 2 -11.82 -32.47 -24.04
CA SER A 2 -10.47 -33.04 -24.05
C SER A 2 -9.49 -32.42 -23.04
N GLU A 3 -8.85 -33.25 -22.22
CA GLU A 3 -7.76 -32.89 -21.28
C GLU A 3 -6.38 -32.80 -21.97
N ASP A 4 -6.33 -32.58 -23.29
CA ASP A 4 -5.14 -32.85 -24.12
C ASP A 4 -4.71 -31.64 -24.98
N GLU A 5 -4.78 -30.44 -24.41
CA GLU A 5 -4.11 -29.26 -25.00
C GLU A 5 -2.69 -29.15 -24.41
N PRO A 6 -1.62 -29.10 -25.25
CA PRO A 6 -0.26 -29.02 -24.74
C PRO A 6 -0.06 -27.70 -23.99
N LYS A 7 0.35 -27.80 -22.73
CA LYS A 7 0.69 -26.65 -21.89
C LYS A 7 1.69 -25.74 -22.62
N SER A 8 1.44 -24.44 -22.59
CA SER A 8 2.37 -23.44 -23.13
C SER A 8 3.69 -23.44 -22.36
N ALA A 9 4.76 -22.96 -22.99
CA ALA A 9 6.06 -22.82 -22.36
C ALA A 9 6.02 -21.98 -21.06
N TYR A 10 5.09 -21.02 -21.00
CA TYR A 10 4.84 -20.20 -19.81
C TYR A 10 4.23 -21.02 -18.67
N GLU A 11 3.22 -21.85 -18.95
CA GLU A 11 2.57 -22.69 -17.94
C GLU A 11 3.54 -23.74 -17.38
N ILE A 12 4.37 -24.34 -18.24
CA ILE A 12 5.42 -25.27 -17.82
C ILE A 12 6.45 -24.57 -16.92
N ALA A 13 6.83 -23.32 -17.23
CA ALA A 13 7.76 -22.55 -16.40
C ALA A 13 7.17 -22.23 -15.02
N MET A 14 5.90 -21.84 -14.96
CA MET A 14 5.19 -21.55 -13.71
C MET A 14 4.98 -22.80 -12.85
N GLU A 15 4.72 -23.95 -13.48
CA GLU A 15 4.57 -25.24 -12.79
C GLU A 15 5.90 -25.70 -12.18
N LYS A 16 7.01 -25.60 -12.94
CA LYS A 16 8.36 -25.87 -12.42
C LYS A 16 8.74 -24.96 -11.25
N LEU A 17 8.36 -23.68 -11.33
CA LEU A 17 8.58 -22.72 -10.25
C LEU A 17 7.83 -23.12 -8.98
N ARG A 18 6.54 -23.46 -9.10
CA ARG A 18 5.71 -23.93 -7.97
C ARG A 18 6.24 -25.22 -7.35
N ILE A 19 6.68 -26.19 -8.16
CA ILE A 19 7.27 -27.44 -7.68
C ILE A 19 8.55 -27.15 -6.89
N LYS A 20 9.42 -26.29 -7.42
CA LYS A 20 10.67 -25.89 -6.75
C LYS A 20 10.40 -25.16 -5.43
N ASP A 21 9.41 -24.28 -5.41
CA ASP A 21 8.97 -23.61 -4.18
C ASP A 21 8.50 -24.64 -3.14
N ILE A 22 7.67 -25.61 -3.53
CA ILE A 22 7.21 -26.72 -2.66
C ILE A 22 8.38 -27.58 -2.15
N GLU A 23 9.34 -27.95 -3.01
CA GLU A 23 10.54 -28.73 -2.65
C GLU A 23 11.45 -27.97 -1.68
N GLU A 24 11.52 -26.64 -1.81
CA GLU A 24 12.25 -25.76 -0.88
C GLU A 24 11.46 -25.46 0.41
N GLY A 25 10.27 -26.06 0.59
CA GLY A 25 9.38 -25.81 1.73
C GLY A 25 8.76 -24.41 1.72
N LYS A 26 8.81 -23.72 0.59
CA LYS A 26 8.20 -22.42 0.36
C LYS A 26 6.84 -22.66 -0.29
N GLU A 27 5.76 -22.58 0.47
CA GLU A 27 4.46 -22.49 -0.18
C GLU A 27 4.45 -21.24 -1.08
N PRO A 28 3.89 -21.31 -2.31
CA PRO A 28 3.67 -20.10 -3.09
C PRO A 28 2.89 -19.16 -2.18
N ALA A 29 3.45 -17.97 -1.90
CA ALA A 29 2.89 -17.00 -0.96
C ALA A 29 1.57 -16.45 -1.50
N THR A 30 0.54 -17.29 -1.48
CA THR A 30 -0.82 -16.95 -1.83
C THR A 30 -1.37 -16.19 -0.64
N VAL A 31 -1.69 -14.93 -0.87
CA VAL A 31 -2.26 -14.07 0.17
C VAL A 31 -3.58 -14.70 0.60
N THR A 32 -3.69 -15.09 1.87
CA THR A 32 -4.90 -15.73 2.42
C THR A 32 -6.09 -14.75 2.37
N ALA A 33 -7.32 -15.26 2.49
CA ALA A 33 -8.51 -14.41 2.55
C ALA A 33 -8.42 -13.38 3.70
N GLU A 34 -7.98 -13.83 4.88
CA GLU A 34 -7.76 -12.98 6.05
C GLU A 34 -6.68 -11.92 5.80
N GLN A 35 -5.56 -12.28 5.16
CA GLN A 35 -4.53 -11.31 4.79
C GLN A 35 -5.04 -10.28 3.78
N LYS A 36 -5.88 -10.70 2.82
CA LYS A 36 -6.49 -9.77 1.84
C LYS A 36 -7.42 -8.79 2.53
N GLU A 37 -8.26 -9.26 3.45
CA GLU A 37 -9.15 -8.42 4.25
C GLU A 37 -8.35 -7.41 5.09
N LYS A 38 -7.30 -7.87 5.78
CA LYS A 38 -6.44 -6.98 6.57
C LYS A 38 -5.71 -5.95 5.72
N ILE A 39 -5.24 -6.32 4.53
CA ILE A 39 -4.64 -5.37 3.58
C ILE A 39 -5.66 -4.33 3.12
N ALA A 40 -6.91 -4.72 2.88
CA ALA A 40 -7.98 -3.81 2.49
C ALA A 40 -8.30 -2.82 3.62
N GLU A 41 -8.40 -3.29 4.87
CA GLU A 41 -8.61 -2.46 6.05
C GLU A 41 -7.47 -1.43 6.22
N ILE A 42 -6.21 -1.86 6.13
CA ILE A 42 -5.04 -0.96 6.22
C ILE A 42 -5.10 0.13 5.14
N ARG A 43 -5.53 -0.21 3.92
CA ARG A 43 -5.66 0.76 2.83
C ARG A 43 -6.77 1.78 3.13
N GLN A 44 -7.93 1.32 3.58
CA GLN A 44 -9.05 2.19 3.94
C GLN A 44 -8.70 3.13 5.10
N GLU A 45 -8.04 2.63 6.15
CA GLU A 45 -7.55 3.45 7.24
C GLU A 45 -6.57 4.53 6.77
N CYS A 46 -5.61 4.16 5.91
CA CYS A 46 -4.65 5.12 5.37
C CYS A 46 -5.35 6.18 4.50
N GLU A 47 -6.31 5.77 3.68
CA GLU A 47 -7.09 6.69 2.83
C GLU A 47 -7.88 7.68 3.68
N ALA A 48 -8.53 7.22 4.76
CA ALA A 48 -9.23 8.09 5.69
C ALA A 48 -8.29 9.11 6.35
N LYS A 49 -7.11 8.68 6.80
CA LYS A 49 -6.09 9.57 7.38
C LYS A 49 -5.57 10.59 6.36
N VAL A 50 -5.36 10.19 5.11
CA VAL A 50 -4.95 11.11 4.04
C VAL A 50 -6.04 12.13 3.75
N ALA A 51 -7.31 11.73 3.71
CA ALA A 51 -8.43 12.66 3.53
C ALA A 51 -8.53 13.68 4.66
N GLU A 52 -8.37 13.24 5.92
CA GLU A 52 -8.31 14.15 7.08
C GLU A 52 -7.14 15.15 6.95
N LEU A 53 -5.95 14.65 6.61
CA LEU A 53 -4.76 15.46 6.41
C LEU A 53 -4.96 16.51 5.29
N GLU A 54 -5.61 16.13 4.19
CA GLU A 54 -5.95 17.05 3.09
C GLU A 54 -6.94 18.14 3.52
N ILE A 55 -7.96 17.79 4.29
CA ILE A 55 -8.91 18.77 4.82
C ILE A 55 -8.19 19.78 5.72
N MET A 56 -7.34 19.29 6.62
CA MET A 56 -6.55 20.15 7.52
C MET A 56 -5.58 21.06 6.75
N HIS A 57 -4.88 20.51 5.75
CA HIS A 57 -3.97 21.28 4.89
C HIS A 57 -4.71 22.38 4.15
N ARG A 58 -5.82 22.07 3.47
CA ARG A 58 -6.65 23.06 2.76
C ARG A 58 -7.15 24.16 3.70
N SER A 59 -7.59 23.78 4.91
CA SER A 59 -8.03 24.74 5.92
C SER A 59 -6.92 25.69 6.35
N ARG A 60 -5.71 25.16 6.62
CA ARG A 60 -4.54 25.97 6.99
C ARG A 60 -4.12 26.88 5.85
N MET A 61 -4.15 26.38 4.61
CA MET A 61 -3.82 27.18 3.42
C MET A 61 -4.78 28.36 3.23
N MET A 62 -6.07 28.07 3.28
CA MET A 62 -7.11 29.10 3.19
C MET A 62 -6.96 30.15 4.29
N GLN A 63 -6.60 29.74 5.51
CA GLN A 63 -6.38 30.66 6.62
C GLN A 63 -5.16 31.56 6.38
N ALA A 64 -4.02 30.99 6.01
CA ALA A 64 -2.79 31.73 5.77
C ALA A 64 -2.94 32.74 4.62
N LEU A 65 -3.59 32.33 3.53
CA LEU A 65 -3.91 33.21 2.40
C LEU A 65 -4.83 34.38 2.82
N ARG A 66 -5.83 34.13 3.67
CA ARG A 66 -6.71 35.19 4.19
C ARG A 66 -6.00 36.17 5.11
N GLN A 67 -4.99 35.70 5.84
CA GLN A 67 -4.18 36.54 6.74
C GLN A 67 -3.11 37.34 6.00
N GLY A 68 -2.84 37.01 4.73
CA GLY A 68 -1.79 37.63 3.94
C GLY A 68 -0.40 37.17 4.39
N ASP A 69 -0.29 35.94 4.86
CA ASP A 69 0.98 35.35 5.29
C ASP A 69 1.99 35.32 4.13
N PRO A 70 3.30 35.48 4.43
CA PRO A 70 4.33 35.45 3.40
C PRO A 70 4.44 34.07 2.75
N GLU A 71 4.99 34.02 1.53
CA GLU A 71 5.14 32.80 0.74
C GLU A 71 5.90 31.69 1.49
N GLU A 72 6.93 32.05 2.28
CA GLU A 72 7.67 31.10 3.11
C GLU A 72 6.78 30.37 4.14
N ALA A 73 5.75 31.04 4.67
CA ALA A 73 4.81 30.41 5.58
C ALA A 73 3.89 29.42 4.86
N LEU A 74 3.48 29.74 3.62
CA LEU A 74 2.70 28.84 2.79
C LEU A 74 3.50 27.58 2.42
N GLU A 75 4.77 27.76 2.04
CA GLU A 75 5.69 26.68 1.71
C GLU A 75 5.90 25.73 2.90
N LYS A 76 6.06 26.25 4.11
CA LYS A 76 6.16 25.41 5.33
C LYS A 76 4.91 24.57 5.58
N ILE A 77 3.72 25.12 5.31
CA ILE A 77 2.46 24.37 5.42
C ILE A 77 2.43 23.24 4.39
N ASP A 78 2.82 23.52 3.14
CA ASP A 78 2.92 22.52 2.07
C ASP A 78 3.96 21.42 2.36
N GLU A 79 5.15 21.79 2.83
CA GLU A 79 6.20 20.85 3.21
C GLU A 79 5.74 19.92 4.33
N SER A 80 5.07 20.47 5.35
CA SER A 80 4.52 19.67 6.45
C SER A 80 3.51 18.63 5.92
N TYR A 81 2.60 19.05 5.04
CA TYR A 81 1.63 18.16 4.42
C TYR A 81 2.30 17.06 3.59
N ARG A 82 3.29 17.40 2.76
CA ARG A 82 4.03 16.41 1.95
C ARG A 82 4.73 15.38 2.82
N ARG A 83 5.41 15.83 3.89
CA ARG A 83 6.11 14.95 4.83
C ARG A 83 5.15 14.01 5.56
N ASP A 84 4.03 14.54 6.04
CA ASP A 84 3.06 13.73 6.78
C ASP A 84 2.36 12.73 5.87
N ARG A 85 2.03 13.12 4.63
CA ARG A 85 1.50 12.21 3.62
C ARG A 85 2.49 11.10 3.27
N GLN A 86 3.76 11.42 3.09
CA GLN A 86 4.81 10.43 2.83
C GLN A 86 4.93 9.42 3.96
N LYS A 87 4.90 9.87 5.22
CA LYS A 87 4.94 8.97 6.38
C LYS A 87 3.75 8.01 6.42
N LEU A 88 2.54 8.48 6.10
CA LEU A 88 1.35 7.63 6.05
C LEU A 88 1.48 6.55 4.97
N GLU A 89 2.01 6.90 3.80
CA GLU A 89 2.28 5.96 2.72
C GLU A 89 3.32 4.90 3.12
N GLU A 90 4.44 5.32 3.72
CA GLU A 90 5.49 4.42 4.24
C GLU A 90 4.94 3.49 5.33
N GLU A 91 4.13 4.01 6.26
CA GLU A 91 3.48 3.22 7.30
C GLU A 91 2.53 2.18 6.70
N LYS A 92 1.69 2.59 5.73
CA LYS A 92 0.79 1.68 5.01
C LYS A 92 1.56 0.57 4.31
N GLU A 93 2.62 0.90 3.57
CA GLU A 93 3.44 -0.08 2.88
C GLU A 93 4.12 -1.05 3.85
N SER A 94 4.68 -0.54 4.95
CA SER A 94 5.28 -1.35 6.00
C SER A 94 4.27 -2.32 6.62
N ARG A 95 3.07 -1.84 6.97
CA ARG A 95 1.98 -2.67 7.52
C ARG A 95 1.52 -3.73 6.52
N ILE A 96 1.34 -3.39 5.25
CA ILE A 96 0.99 -4.36 4.20
C ILE A 96 2.09 -5.41 4.03
N ALA A 97 3.36 -5.01 4.06
CA ALA A 97 4.48 -5.92 3.94
C ALA A 97 4.53 -6.93 5.11
N LYS A 98 4.26 -6.47 6.35
CA LYS A 98 4.13 -7.36 7.52
C LYS A 98 2.98 -8.36 7.34
N VAL A 99 1.80 -7.91 6.93
CA VAL A 99 0.65 -8.81 6.70
C VAL A 99 1.00 -9.87 5.66
N ARG A 100 1.66 -9.49 4.56
CA ARG A 100 2.10 -10.43 3.52
C ARG A 100 3.11 -11.46 4.03
N ARG A 101 3.95 -11.12 5.01
CA ARG A 101 4.86 -12.04 5.68
C ARG A 101 4.20 -12.88 6.78
N GLY A 102 2.91 -12.66 7.07
CA GLY A 102 2.19 -13.31 8.18
C GLY A 102 2.53 -12.72 9.55
N GLU A 103 3.17 -11.55 9.58
CA GLU A 103 3.47 -10.81 10.81
C GLU A 103 2.27 -9.94 11.22
N LYS A 104 2.18 -9.61 12.52
CA LYS A 104 1.20 -8.63 13.01
C LYS A 104 1.52 -7.25 12.42
N ALA A 105 0.54 -6.65 11.75
CA ALA A 105 0.62 -5.33 11.12
C ALA A 105 0.95 -4.22 12.13
#